data_AF-A0A2V2G661-F1
#
_entry.id   AF-A0A2V2G661-F1
#
_cell.length_a   1.000
_cell.length_b   1.000
_cell.length_c   1.000
_cell.angle_alpha   90.00
_cell.angle_beta   90.00
_cell.angle_gamma   90.00
#
_symmetry.space_group_name_H-M   'P 1'
#
loop_
_entity.id
_entity.type
_entity.pdbx_description
1 polymer ?
#
loop_
_entity_poly.entity_id
_entity_poly.type
_entity_poly.pdbx_seq_one_letter_code
_entity_poly.pdbx_strand_id
1 'polypeptide(L)'
;MKTVIFAGGLGSRLSEETGERPKPMVEIGGKPILWHIMKIYSYYGFHEFIVLTGYLSHVIKDYFINYYTRYSDITVDMQDHRVTLHTTREEPWRVTMLYTGEQTMTGARLKKAEAYLKGERFLLTYGDGLSTINIPELIAFHKKSGKIATLTAVQPEGKFGALGLTEDGVVTSF
;
A
#
# COMPACT_ATOMS: atom_id res chain seq x y z
N MET A 1 -13.92 6.16 -5.91
CA MET A 1 -13.19 5.09 -6.62
C MET A 1 -12.45 4.29 -5.56
N LYS A 2 -12.46 2.95 -5.64
CA LYS A 2 -11.76 2.09 -4.67
C LYS A 2 -10.27 1.99 -5.03
N THR A 3 -9.42 1.84 -4.02
CA THR A 3 -7.99 1.60 -4.16
C THR A 3 -7.65 0.18 -3.70
N VAL A 4 -7.19 -0.65 -4.63
CA VAL A 4 -6.79 -2.04 -4.37
C VAL A 4 -5.28 -2.08 -4.13
N ILE A 5 -4.85 -2.75 -3.07
CA ILE A 5 -3.43 -2.85 -2.69
C ILE A 5 -3.04 -4.32 -2.54
N PHE A 6 -2.02 -4.76 -3.27
CA PHE A 6 -1.44 -6.09 -3.07
C PHE A 6 -0.59 -6.13 -1.81
N ALA A 7 -0.96 -7.00 -0.86
CA ALA A 7 -0.28 -7.12 0.43
C ALA A 7 -0.13 -8.58 0.89
N GLY A 8 -0.08 -9.52 -0.06
CA GLY A 8 -0.11 -10.96 0.24
C GLY A 8 1.12 -11.76 -0.20
N GLY A 9 2.15 -11.10 -0.72
CA GLY A 9 3.39 -11.75 -1.15
C GLY A 9 4.29 -12.15 0.02
N LEU A 10 5.18 -13.13 -0.21
CA LEU A 10 6.08 -13.69 0.80
C LEU A 10 7.20 -12.73 1.25
N GLY A 11 7.52 -11.70 0.47
CA GLY A 11 8.56 -10.73 0.85
C GLY A 11 10.00 -11.27 0.84
N SER A 12 10.27 -12.36 0.11
CA SER A 12 11.51 -13.17 0.16
C SER A 12 12.86 -12.46 -0.06
N ARG A 13 12.88 -11.17 -0.42
CA ARG A 13 14.11 -10.38 -0.61
C ARG A 13 14.51 -9.53 0.61
N LEU A 14 13.68 -9.48 1.65
CA LEU A 14 13.87 -8.72 2.90
C LEU A 14 13.89 -9.68 4.11
N SER A 15 14.59 -10.80 3.98
CA SER A 15 14.52 -11.97 4.86
C SER A 15 14.72 -11.68 6.35
N GLU A 16 15.48 -10.64 6.71
CA GLU A 16 15.72 -10.26 8.11
C GLU A 16 14.48 -9.67 8.80
N GLU A 17 13.64 -8.92 8.08
CA GLU A 17 12.40 -8.33 8.62
C GLU A 17 11.15 -9.16 8.27
N THR A 18 11.18 -9.90 7.15
CA THR A 18 9.98 -10.56 6.62
C THR A 18 9.65 -11.90 7.25
N GLY A 19 10.50 -12.42 8.15
CA GLY A 19 10.18 -13.61 8.94
C GLY A 19 9.07 -13.38 9.97
N GLU A 20 8.97 -12.16 10.49
CA GLU A 20 8.02 -11.80 11.56
C GLU A 20 6.86 -10.92 11.09
N ARG A 21 7.03 -10.18 9.99
CA ARG A 21 5.98 -9.29 9.45
C ARG A 21 5.97 -9.27 7.91
N PRO A 22 4.79 -9.17 7.27
CA PRO A 22 4.75 -9.06 5.81
C PRO A 22 5.34 -7.71 5.36
N LYS A 23 6.01 -7.65 4.19
CA LYS A 23 6.70 -6.45 3.69
C LYS A 23 5.89 -5.13 3.79
N PRO A 24 4.58 -5.10 3.47
CA PRO A 24 3.76 -3.88 3.64
C PRO A 24 3.68 -3.35 5.08
N MET A 25 4.00 -4.18 6.06
CA MET A 25 4.00 -3.88 7.49
C MET A 25 5.38 -3.50 8.05
N VAL A 26 6.42 -3.47 7.20
CA VAL A 26 7.70 -2.84 7.56
C VAL A 26 7.46 -1.35 7.78
N GLU A 27 8.07 -0.78 8.82
CA GLU A 27 7.80 0.58 9.26
C GLU A 27 8.81 1.60 8.70
N ILE A 28 8.31 2.78 8.38
CA ILE A 28 9.10 3.98 8.05
C ILE A 28 8.58 5.08 8.96
N GLY A 29 9.42 5.65 9.82
CA GLY A 29 8.99 6.68 10.78
C GLY A 29 7.87 6.22 11.73
N GLY A 30 7.91 4.96 12.20
CA GLY A 30 6.95 4.40 13.15
C GLY A 30 5.57 4.06 12.58
N LYS A 31 5.43 4.05 11.25
CA LYS A 31 4.20 3.68 10.54
C LYS A 31 4.50 2.69 9.41
N PRO A 32 3.66 1.67 9.17
CA PRO A 32 3.82 0.73 8.06
C PRO A 32 3.93 1.40 6.68
N ILE A 33 4.70 0.82 5.75
CA ILE A 33 4.71 1.23 4.33
C ILE A 33 3.28 1.25 3.77
N LEU A 34 2.46 0.26 4.11
CA LEU A 34 1.04 0.19 3.72
C LEU A 34 0.27 1.45 4.16
N TRP A 35 0.52 1.94 5.38
CA TRP A 35 -0.10 3.16 5.89
C TRP A 35 0.32 4.38 5.07
N HIS A 36 1.61 4.52 4.76
CA HIS A 36 2.12 5.61 3.92
C HIS A 36 1.53 5.59 2.51
N ILE A 37 1.42 4.41 1.90
CA ILE A 37 0.76 4.23 0.60
C ILE A 37 -0.68 4.70 0.69
N MET A 38 -1.43 4.26 1.70
CA MET A 38 -2.82 4.68 1.90
C MET A 38 -2.93 6.20 2.12
N LYS A 39 -1.98 6.84 2.81
CA LYS A 39 -1.94 8.31 2.94
C LYS A 39 -1.79 9.03 1.61
N ILE A 40 -0.98 8.52 0.67
CA ILE A 40 -0.86 9.11 -0.68
C ILE A 40 -2.23 9.17 -1.37
N TYR A 41 -2.97 8.06 -1.37
CA TYR A 41 -4.30 8.01 -1.96
C TYR A 41 -5.31 8.86 -1.18
N SER A 42 -5.25 8.82 0.15
CA SER A 42 -6.13 9.58 1.04
C SER A 42 -5.95 11.09 0.88
N TYR A 43 -4.73 11.55 0.64
CA TYR A 43 -4.44 12.96 0.35
C TYR A 43 -5.25 13.47 -0.85
N TYR A 44 -5.46 12.62 -1.85
CA TYR A 44 -6.27 12.93 -3.04
C TYR A 44 -7.77 12.55 -2.88
N GLY A 45 -8.23 12.27 -1.67
CA GLY A 45 -9.65 11.97 -1.38
C GLY A 45 -10.08 10.52 -1.64
N PHE A 46 -9.14 9.59 -1.84
CA PHE A 46 -9.45 8.17 -1.98
C PHE A 46 -9.31 7.46 -0.64
N HIS A 47 -10.45 7.17 -0.01
CA HIS A 47 -10.48 6.60 1.34
C HIS A 47 -11.03 5.17 1.42
N GLU A 48 -11.49 4.59 0.31
CA GLU A 48 -11.96 3.22 0.24
C GLU A 48 -10.86 2.29 -0.26
N PHE A 49 -10.37 1.41 0.63
CA PHE A 49 -9.26 0.51 0.36
C PHE A 49 -9.69 -0.95 0.37
N ILE A 50 -9.18 -1.73 -0.59
CA ILE A 50 -9.26 -3.18 -0.60
C ILE A 50 -7.84 -3.73 -0.54
N VAL A 51 -7.46 -4.29 0.60
CA VAL A 51 -6.12 -4.84 0.85
C VAL A 51 -6.16 -6.35 0.60
N LEU A 52 -5.40 -6.80 -0.38
CA LEU A 52 -5.33 -8.21 -0.78
C LEU A 52 -4.23 -8.92 -0.01
N THR A 53 -4.60 -9.47 1.14
CA THR A 53 -3.70 -10.13 2.11
C THR A 53 -3.44 -11.60 1.77
N GLY A 54 -2.34 -12.16 2.27
CA GLY A 54 -1.92 -13.54 2.01
C GLY A 54 -1.06 -14.06 3.16
N TYR A 55 0.24 -14.26 2.90
CA TYR A 55 1.23 -14.57 3.94
C TYR A 55 1.14 -13.57 5.09
N LEU A 56 1.14 -14.08 6.34
CA LEU A 56 1.00 -13.30 7.57
C LEU A 56 -0.18 -12.30 7.57
N SER A 57 -1.30 -12.63 6.92
CA SER A 57 -2.45 -11.74 6.82
C SER A 57 -3.01 -11.24 8.15
N HIS A 58 -2.83 -12.00 9.24
CA HIS A 58 -3.27 -11.61 10.58
C HIS A 58 -2.56 -10.34 11.06
N VAL A 59 -1.27 -10.15 10.75
CA VAL A 59 -0.51 -8.93 11.14
C VAL A 59 -1.16 -7.67 10.57
N ILE A 60 -1.60 -7.73 9.31
CA ILE A 60 -2.30 -6.61 8.66
C ILE A 60 -3.68 -6.39 9.31
N LYS A 61 -4.42 -7.48 9.57
CA LYS A 61 -5.75 -7.39 10.22
C LYS A 61 -5.67 -6.79 11.61
N ASP A 62 -4.74 -7.28 12.42
CA ASP A 62 -4.52 -6.84 13.79
C ASP A 62 -4.06 -5.39 13.86
N TYR A 63 -3.32 -4.92 12.85
CA TYR A 63 -2.96 -3.51 12.74
C TYR A 63 -4.20 -2.62 12.61
N PHE A 64 -5.13 -2.93 11.70
CA PHE A 64 -6.33 -2.11 11.50
C PHE A 64 -7.38 -2.30 12.59
N ILE A 65 -7.55 -3.52 13.13
CA ILE A 65 -8.44 -3.77 14.28
C ILE A 65 -7.99 -2.95 15.50
N ASN A 66 -6.68 -2.90 15.75
CA ASN A 66 -6.11 -2.20 16.89
C ASN A 66 -5.58 -0.79 16.52
N TYR A 67 -6.02 -0.21 15.40
CA TYR A 67 -5.46 1.06 14.93
C TYR A 67 -5.62 2.18 15.96
N TYR A 68 -6.83 2.30 16.51
CA TYR A 68 -7.14 3.35 17.49
C TYR A 68 -6.41 3.13 18.81
N THR A 69 -6.34 1.90 19.31
CA THR A 69 -5.62 1.60 20.56
C THR A 69 -4.11 1.80 20.43
N ARG A 70 -3.55 1.73 19.20
CA ARG A 70 -2.13 2.01 18.94
C ARG A 70 -1.79 3.50 18.89
N TYR A 71 -2.71 4.35 18.44
CA TYR A 71 -2.41 5.74 18.10
C TYR A 71 -3.20 6.78 18.89
N SER A 72 -4.16 6.34 19.69
CA SER A 72 -5.01 7.19 20.52
C SER A 72 -4.67 6.98 21.98
N ASP A 73 -4.89 8.01 22.80
CA ASP A 73 -4.86 7.84 24.25
C ASP A 73 -6.10 7.05 24.68
N ILE A 74 -5.92 6.03 25.52
CA ILE A 74 -7.01 5.15 25.97
C ILE A 74 -7.02 5.01 27.50
N THR A 75 -8.21 4.83 28.07
CA THR A 75 -8.38 4.29 29.42
C THR A 75 -9.00 2.91 29.33
N VAL A 76 -8.41 1.96 30.05
CA VAL A 76 -8.95 0.62 30.25
C VAL A 76 -9.43 0.52 31.69
N ASP A 77 -10.75 0.51 31.86
CA ASP A 77 -11.37 0.26 33.16
C ASP A 77 -11.50 -1.25 33.38
N MET A 78 -10.72 -1.76 34.33
CA MET A 78 -10.65 -3.19 34.63
C MET A 78 -11.79 -3.67 35.53
N GLN A 79 -12.50 -2.76 36.22
CA GLN A 79 -13.65 -3.09 37.05
C GLN A 79 -14.93 -3.17 36.20
N ASP A 80 -15.09 -2.23 35.28
CA ASP A 80 -16.26 -2.13 34.39
C ASP A 80 -16.04 -2.80 33.02
N HIS A 81 -14.88 -3.42 32.80
CA HIS A 81 -14.48 -4.07 31.54
C HIS A 81 -14.66 -3.18 30.30
N ARG A 82 -14.36 -1.89 30.44
CA ARG A 82 -14.63 -0.86 29.43
C ARG A 82 -13.33 -0.25 28.89
N VAL A 83 -13.26 -0.06 27.58
CA VAL A 83 -12.20 0.74 26.92
C VAL A 83 -12.79 2.04 26.43
N THR A 84 -12.16 3.16 26.78
CA THR A 84 -12.53 4.51 26.32
C THR A 84 -11.40 5.12 25.52
N LEU A 85 -11.69 5.64 24.33
CA LEU A 85 -10.77 6.40 23.48
C LEU A 85 -10.90 7.89 23.80
N HIS A 86 -9.78 8.59 24.04
CA HIS A 86 -9.78 10.02 24.39
C HIS A 86 -9.37 10.91 23.22
N THR A 87 -8.27 10.55 22.54
CA THR A 87 -7.71 11.36 21.44
C THR A 87 -7.97 10.69 20.11
N THR A 88 -8.88 11.23 19.31
CA THR A 88 -9.24 10.62 18.02
C THR A 88 -8.26 11.01 16.92
N ARG A 89 -7.20 10.21 16.75
CA ARG A 89 -6.34 10.27 15.55
C ARG A 89 -6.98 9.43 14.44
N GLU A 90 -8.08 9.93 13.88
CA GLU A 90 -8.85 9.23 12.86
C GLU A 90 -8.24 9.39 11.47
N GLU A 91 -8.28 8.30 10.70
CA GLU A 91 -8.17 8.37 9.26
C GLU A 91 -9.55 8.11 8.67
N PRO A 92 -9.98 8.83 7.62
CA PRO A 92 -11.32 8.69 7.04
C PRO A 92 -11.50 7.39 6.23
N TRP A 93 -10.76 6.33 6.58
CA TRP A 93 -10.56 5.15 5.74
C TRP A 93 -11.59 4.07 6.00
N ARG A 94 -12.09 3.49 4.91
CA ARG A 94 -12.81 2.21 4.91
C ARG A 94 -11.88 1.15 4.34
N VAL A 95 -11.43 0.22 5.19
CA VAL A 95 -10.44 -0.80 4.81
C VAL A 95 -11.08 -2.18 4.79
N THR A 96 -11.18 -2.77 3.60
CA THR A 96 -11.59 -4.18 3.41
C THR A 96 -10.34 -5.04 3.26
N MET A 97 -10.15 -6.02 4.14
CA MET A 97 -9.00 -6.92 4.09
C MET A 97 -9.40 -8.31 3.62
N LEU A 98 -9.04 -8.65 2.38
CA LEU A 98 -9.38 -9.93 1.78
C LEU A 98 -8.23 -10.92 1.99
N TYR A 99 -8.51 -12.05 2.64
CA TYR A 99 -7.59 -13.18 2.59
C TYR A 99 -7.69 -13.83 1.22
N THR A 100 -6.63 -13.69 0.44
CA THR A 100 -6.63 -14.12 -0.96
C THR A 100 -5.76 -15.37 -1.19
N GLY A 101 -5.31 -16.03 -0.12
CA GLY A 101 -4.49 -17.24 -0.16
C GLY A 101 -3.00 -16.93 -0.08
N GLU A 102 -2.24 -17.78 0.59
CA GLU A 102 -0.80 -17.57 0.80
C GLU A 102 -0.03 -17.64 -0.52
N GLN A 103 -0.19 -18.73 -1.26
CA GLN A 103 0.53 -19.02 -2.52
C GLN A 103 -0.14 -18.43 -3.77
N THR A 104 -1.12 -17.53 -3.60
CA THR A 104 -1.89 -16.99 -4.74
C THR A 104 -1.10 -15.89 -5.47
N MET A 105 -0.91 -16.06 -6.78
CA MET A 105 -0.24 -15.07 -7.63
C MET A 105 -1.11 -13.82 -7.86
N THR A 106 -0.48 -12.70 -8.23
CA THR A 106 -1.10 -11.35 -8.33
C THR A 106 -2.41 -11.31 -9.12
N GLY A 107 -2.46 -11.90 -10.32
CA GLY A 107 -3.67 -11.91 -11.15
C GLY A 107 -4.85 -12.63 -10.49
N ALA A 108 -4.62 -13.85 -9.98
CA ALA A 108 -5.65 -14.60 -9.26
C ALA A 108 -6.06 -13.89 -7.95
N ARG A 109 -5.12 -13.19 -7.32
CA ARG A 109 -5.37 -12.37 -6.13
C ARG A 109 -6.34 -11.24 -6.43
N LEU A 110 -6.14 -10.54 -7.54
CA LEU A 110 -7.05 -9.50 -8.02
C LEU A 110 -8.41 -10.06 -8.42
N LYS A 111 -8.46 -11.23 -9.08
CA LYS A 111 -9.73 -11.87 -9.45
C LYS A 111 -10.61 -12.15 -8.23
N LYS A 112 -10.03 -12.54 -7.09
CA LYS A 112 -10.78 -12.73 -5.83
C LYS A 112 -11.40 -11.43 -5.29
N ALA A 113 -10.94 -10.26 -5.71
CA ALA A 113 -11.50 -8.96 -5.33
C ALA A 113 -12.69 -8.52 -6.20
N GLU A 114 -12.98 -9.22 -7.31
CA GLU A 114 -14.01 -8.84 -8.29
C GLU A 114 -15.38 -8.52 -7.67
N ALA A 115 -15.83 -9.36 -6.74
CA ALA A 115 -17.11 -9.18 -6.04
C ALA A 115 -17.18 -7.87 -5.24
N TYR A 116 -16.04 -7.36 -4.75
CA TYR A 116 -15.95 -6.12 -3.98
C TYR A 116 -15.81 -4.89 -4.88
N LEU A 117 -15.32 -5.08 -6.10
CA LEU A 117 -15.16 -4.03 -7.10
C LEU A 117 -16.47 -3.70 -7.82
N LYS A 118 -17.40 -4.67 -7.92
CA LYS A 118 -18.75 -4.48 -8.51
C LYS A 118 -18.72 -3.90 -9.94
N GLY A 119 -17.69 -4.24 -10.72
CA GLY A 119 -17.53 -3.74 -12.09
C GLY A 119 -17.17 -2.25 -12.20
N GLU A 120 -16.91 -1.57 -11.09
CA GLU A 120 -16.49 -0.17 -11.09
C GLU A 120 -15.01 -0.05 -11.47
N ARG A 121 -14.63 1.10 -12.04
CA ARG A 121 -13.22 1.48 -12.18
C ARG A 121 -12.56 1.58 -10.80
N PHE A 122 -11.31 1.15 -10.70
CA PHE A 122 -10.54 1.17 -9.46
C PHE A 122 -9.07 1.54 -9.71
N LEU A 123 -8.37 1.94 -8.65
CA LEU A 123 -6.92 2.12 -8.62
C LEU A 123 -6.28 0.83 -8.10
N LEU A 124 -5.10 0.47 -8.61
CA LEU A 124 -4.38 -0.73 -8.20
C LEU A 124 -2.90 -0.41 -7.99
N THR A 125 -2.33 -0.86 -6.88
CA THR A 125 -0.90 -0.72 -6.62
C THR A 125 -0.34 -1.87 -5.77
N TYR A 126 0.98 -1.89 -5.63
CA TYR A 126 1.70 -2.81 -4.75
C TYR A 126 1.86 -2.19 -3.36
N GLY A 127 1.73 -2.99 -2.31
CA GLY A 127 1.85 -2.56 -0.92
C GLY A 127 3.28 -2.28 -0.44
N ASP A 128 4.24 -2.13 -1.35
CA ASP A 128 5.66 -2.01 -1.05
C ASP A 128 6.39 -0.91 -1.84
N GLY A 129 5.66 -0.08 -2.60
CA GLY A 129 6.22 1.02 -3.38
C GLY A 129 5.69 2.37 -2.90
N LEU A 130 6.59 3.28 -2.54
CA LEU A 130 6.28 4.69 -2.29
C LEU A 130 6.64 5.54 -3.51
N SER A 131 5.86 6.58 -3.78
CA SER A 131 6.12 7.52 -4.86
C SER A 131 5.43 8.86 -4.60
N THR A 132 5.87 9.90 -5.31
CA THR A 132 5.23 11.23 -5.34
C THR A 132 4.19 11.34 -6.46
N ILE A 133 3.59 10.22 -6.87
CA ILE A 133 2.67 10.17 -8.00
C ILE A 133 1.46 11.11 -7.83
N ASN A 134 1.11 11.82 -8.91
CA ASN A 134 -0.12 12.60 -8.98
C ASN A 134 -1.29 11.72 -9.42
N ILE A 135 -2.11 11.27 -8.46
CA ILE A 135 -3.24 10.36 -8.71
C ILE A 135 -4.35 11.03 -9.57
N PRO A 136 -4.75 12.29 -9.33
CA PRO A 136 -5.71 12.99 -10.20
C PRO A 136 -5.28 13.05 -11.68
N GLU A 137 -4.02 13.37 -11.95
CA GLU A 137 -3.49 13.41 -13.32
C GLU A 137 -3.49 12.02 -13.98
N LEU A 138 -3.09 10.98 -13.24
CA LEU A 138 -3.15 9.60 -13.72
C LEU A 138 -4.59 9.20 -14.11
N ILE A 139 -5.57 9.55 -13.27
CA ILE A 139 -6.98 9.28 -13.55
C ILE A 139 -7.48 10.07 -14.76
N ALA A 140 -7.11 11.35 -14.88
CA ALA A 140 -7.47 12.18 -16.02
C ALA A 140 -6.88 11.61 -17.33
N PHE A 141 -5.61 11.20 -17.30
CA PHE A 141 -4.95 10.53 -18.42
C PHE A 141 -5.67 9.22 -18.80
N HIS A 142 -5.97 8.37 -17.81
CA HIS A 142 -6.70 7.12 -18.05
C HIS A 142 -8.06 7.37 -18.71
N LYS A 143 -8.84 8.32 -18.18
CA LYS A 143 -10.15 8.71 -18.76
C LYS A 143 -10.00 9.19 -20.20
N LYS A 144 -9.00 10.02 -20.51
CA LYS A 144 -8.73 10.52 -21.87
C LYS A 144 -8.32 9.39 -22.83
N SER A 145 -7.60 8.38 -22.34
CA SER A 145 -7.07 7.29 -23.17
C SER A 145 -8.16 6.35 -23.73
N GLY A 146 -9.29 6.20 -23.02
CA GLY A 146 -10.34 5.22 -23.33
C GLY A 146 -9.89 3.76 -23.27
N LYS A 147 -8.71 3.46 -22.70
CA LYS A 147 -8.14 2.12 -22.64
C LYS A 147 -8.63 1.36 -21.40
N ILE A 148 -8.49 0.04 -21.44
CA ILE A 148 -8.89 -0.86 -20.33
C ILE A 148 -8.02 -0.69 -19.07
N ALA A 149 -6.76 -0.26 -19.23
CA ALA A 149 -5.81 -0.11 -18.15
C ALA A 149 -4.80 1.00 -18.47
N THR A 150 -4.25 1.59 -17.41
CA THR A 150 -3.15 2.57 -17.44
C THR A 150 -2.17 2.18 -16.34
N LEU A 151 -0.87 2.20 -16.65
CA LEU A 151 0.19 1.89 -15.71
C LEU A 151 1.11 3.10 -15.57
N THR A 152 1.60 3.33 -14.35
CA THR A 152 2.68 4.30 -14.10
C THR A 152 4.01 3.63 -14.37
N ALA A 153 4.76 4.17 -15.32
CA ALA A 153 6.14 3.76 -15.57
C ALA A 153 7.11 4.65 -14.79
N VAL A 154 8.15 4.04 -14.24
CA VAL A 154 9.30 4.74 -13.65
C VAL A 154 10.56 4.22 -14.31
N GLN A 155 11.51 5.10 -14.57
CA GLN A 155 12.84 4.68 -15.00
C GLN A 155 13.63 4.31 -13.73
N PRO A 156 14.03 3.05 -13.55
CA PRO A 156 14.85 2.68 -12.40
C PRO A 156 16.20 3.39 -12.49
N GLU A 157 16.74 3.82 -11.35
CA GLU A 157 18.12 4.29 -11.29
C GLU A 157 19.06 3.16 -11.73
N GLY A 158 20.11 3.53 -12.45
CA GLY A 158 21.12 2.59 -12.91
C GLY A 158 21.71 1.82 -11.73
N LYS A 159 21.82 0.49 -11.85
CA LYS A 159 22.50 -0.33 -10.84
C LYS A 159 24.00 -0.03 -10.71
N PHE A 160 24.56 0.70 -11.67
CA PHE A 160 25.94 1.12 -11.75
C PHE A 160 25.98 2.63 -12.01
N GLY A 161 27.10 3.28 -11.66
CA GLY A 161 27.32 4.70 -11.94
C GLY A 161 27.18 5.00 -13.44
N ALA A 162 26.56 6.13 -13.77
CA ALA A 162 26.29 6.53 -15.13
C ALA A 162 27.33 7.57 -15.55
N LEU A 163 28.25 7.18 -16.42
CA LEU A 163 29.23 8.12 -16.95
C LEU A 163 28.59 9.03 -18.00
N GLY A 164 28.64 10.34 -17.76
CA GLY A 164 28.49 11.31 -18.85
C GLY A 164 29.77 11.29 -19.67
N LEU A 165 29.67 10.98 -20.95
CA LEU A 165 30.81 10.92 -21.88
C LEU A 165 30.60 11.93 -23.01
N THR A 166 31.65 12.67 -23.36
CA THR A 166 31.71 13.40 -24.64
C THR A 166 31.93 12.42 -25.81
N GLU A 167 31.74 12.89 -27.05
CA GLU A 167 31.93 12.05 -28.26
C GLU A 167 33.37 11.51 -28.41
N ASP A 168 34.36 12.21 -27.85
CA ASP A 168 35.77 11.82 -27.81
C ASP A 168 36.14 10.96 -26.57
N GLY A 169 35.16 10.61 -25.73
CA GLY A 169 35.34 9.65 -24.63
C GLY A 169 35.81 10.26 -23.30
N VAL A 170 35.69 11.58 -23.12
CA VAL A 170 36.04 12.25 -21.86
C VAL A 170 34.88 12.13 -20.87
N VAL A 171 35.20 11.71 -19.64
CA VAL A 171 34.22 11.64 -18.53
C VAL A 171 33.89 13.04 -18.02
N THR A 172 32.62 13.44 -18.10
CA THR A 172 32.11 14.73 -17.61
C THR A 172 31.33 14.64 -16.31
N SER A 173 30.79 13.46 -15.98
CA SER A 173 30.03 13.19 -14.75
C SER A 173 30.04 11.70 -14.40
N PHE A 174 29.78 11.38 -13.12
CA PHE A 174 29.64 10.01 -12.57
C PHE A 174 28.23 9.79 -12.01
#